data_AF-A0A814YE81-F1
#
_entry.id   AF-A0A814YE81-F1
#
_cell.length_a   1.000
_cell.length_b   1.000
_cell.length_c   1.000
_cell.angle_alpha   90.00
_cell.angle_beta   90.00
_cell.angle_gamma   90.00
#
_symmetry.space_group_name_H-M   'P 1'
#
loop_
_entity.id
_entity.type
_entity.pdbx_description
1 polymer ?
#
loop_
_entity_poly.entity_id
_entity_poly.type
_entity_poly.pdbx_seq_one_letter_code
_entity_poly.pdbx_strand_id
1 'polypeptide(L)'
;MERFNIREELLDSLSNIQGDGHNSEFDEICSNAILYSTVTGTRSDQSILNGEYWWKNVRNPVLFDAAMQSILAEQTRSNGIPVFIEISPHPVLSAAIPECFQYFQKSQTLSSIQLPLIIHSLRRKENEQQTILSSLCQLFSFFGSIKNN
;
A
#
# COMPACT_ATOMS: atom_id res chain seq x y z
N MET A 1 -42.02 3.94 -10.84
CA MET A 1 -40.80 4.55 -10.29
C MET A 1 -39.70 3.51 -10.48
N GLU A 2 -38.86 3.68 -11.51
CA GLU A 2 -37.72 2.77 -11.73
C GLU A 2 -36.84 2.76 -10.48
N ARG A 3 -36.52 1.57 -9.98
CA ARG A 3 -35.59 1.43 -8.86
C ARG A 3 -34.20 1.75 -9.39
N PHE A 4 -33.61 2.81 -8.88
CA PHE A 4 -32.22 3.18 -9.12
C PHE A 4 -31.28 2.06 -8.68
N ASN A 5 -30.56 1.46 -9.63
CA ASN A 5 -29.59 0.39 -9.36
C ASN A 5 -28.17 0.97 -9.40
N ILE A 6 -27.70 1.47 -8.26
CA ILE A 6 -26.39 2.10 -8.11
C ILE A 6 -25.22 1.21 -8.57
N ARG A 7 -25.38 -0.11 -8.55
CA ARG A 7 -24.37 -1.03 -9.05
C ARG A 7 -24.24 -0.93 -10.57
N GLU A 8 -25.34 -0.96 -11.29
CA GLU A 8 -25.34 -0.93 -12.75
C GLU A 8 -24.81 0.41 -13.28
N GLU A 9 -25.21 1.53 -12.66
CA GLU A 9 -24.70 2.85 -13.02
C GLU A 9 -23.18 2.98 -12.77
N LEU A 10 -22.68 2.45 -11.66
CA LEU A 10 -21.24 2.46 -11.39
C LEU A 10 -20.48 1.59 -12.40
N LEU A 11 -21.00 0.41 -12.74
CA LEU A 11 -20.36 -0.46 -13.72
C LEU A 11 -20.36 0.15 -15.12
N ASP A 12 -21.45 0.83 -15.51
CA ASP A 12 -21.53 1.57 -16.77
C ASP A 12 -20.52 2.74 -16.79
N SER A 13 -20.45 3.52 -15.70
CA SER A 13 -19.51 4.64 -15.55
C SER A 13 -18.04 4.20 -15.59
N LEU A 14 -17.74 3.00 -15.09
CA LEU A 14 -16.40 2.43 -15.05
C LEU A 14 -16.14 1.44 -16.19
N SER A 15 -17.01 1.37 -17.21
CA SER A 15 -16.91 0.39 -18.31
C SER A 15 -15.60 0.49 -19.10
N ASN A 16 -15.00 1.69 -19.17
CA ASN A 16 -13.73 1.94 -19.84
C ASN A 16 -12.51 1.86 -18.91
N ILE A 17 -12.72 1.57 -17.62
CA ILE A 17 -11.63 1.43 -16.65
C ILE A 17 -11.18 -0.02 -16.59
N GLN A 18 -9.90 -0.21 -16.91
CA GLN A 18 -9.22 -1.49 -16.86
C GLN A 18 -7.76 -1.20 -16.48
N GLY A 19 -7.19 -1.99 -15.56
CA GLY A 19 -5.75 -1.94 -15.34
C GLY A 19 -5.06 -2.43 -16.62
N ASP A 20 -4.27 -1.57 -17.23
CA ASP A 20 -3.69 -1.75 -18.55
C ASP A 20 -2.38 -2.53 -18.54
N GLY A 21 -1.84 -2.82 -17.35
CA GLY A 21 -0.63 -3.60 -17.17
C GLY A 21 0.61 -2.80 -17.58
N HIS A 22 0.68 -2.30 -18.82
CA HIS A 22 1.83 -1.65 -19.44
C HIS A 22 1.40 -0.94 -20.75
N ASN A 23 1.04 0.35 -20.74
CA ASN A 23 0.88 1.15 -21.97
C ASN A 23 0.99 2.67 -21.71
N SER A 24 1.88 3.12 -20.83
CA SER A 24 2.10 4.54 -20.54
C SER A 24 3.58 4.94 -20.75
N GLU A 25 3.84 6.22 -21.06
CA GLU A 25 5.20 6.77 -21.11
C GLU A 25 5.99 6.62 -19.78
N PHE A 26 5.36 6.16 -18.70
CA PHE A 26 5.95 5.90 -17.38
C PHE A 26 6.25 4.41 -17.11
N ASP A 27 6.12 3.55 -18.11
CA ASP A 27 6.13 2.09 -17.97
C ASP A 27 7.41 1.52 -17.34
N GLU A 28 8.57 2.15 -17.50
CA GLU A 28 9.82 1.56 -16.99
C GLU A 28 9.89 1.51 -15.45
N ILE A 29 9.27 2.47 -14.76
CA ILE A 29 9.26 2.55 -13.29
C ILE A 29 8.02 1.85 -12.71
N CYS A 30 6.85 2.04 -13.33
CA CYS A 30 5.60 1.44 -12.87
C CYS A 30 5.49 -0.07 -13.16
N SER A 31 6.20 -0.58 -14.17
CA SER A 31 6.14 -2.01 -14.55
C SER A 31 6.60 -2.99 -13.47
N ASN A 32 7.39 -2.54 -12.50
CA ASN A 32 7.92 -3.40 -11.43
C ASN A 32 7.17 -3.26 -10.10
N ALA A 33 6.15 -2.39 -10.01
CA ALA A 33 5.38 -2.21 -8.79
C ALA A 33 4.38 -3.37 -8.60
N ILE A 34 4.53 -4.08 -7.49
CA ILE A 34 3.61 -5.18 -7.12
C ILE A 34 2.40 -4.60 -6.38
N LEU A 35 1.20 -4.92 -6.85
CA LEU A 35 -0.04 -4.57 -6.18
C LEU A 35 -0.45 -5.62 -5.14
N TYR A 36 -0.76 -5.17 -3.93
CA TYR A 36 -1.46 -5.95 -2.92
C TYR A 36 -2.84 -5.34 -2.70
N SER A 37 -3.89 -6.09 -3.02
CA SER A 37 -5.25 -5.60 -2.92
C SER A 37 -5.77 -5.74 -1.49
N THR A 38 -6.36 -4.69 -0.94
CA THR A 38 -7.13 -4.75 0.31
C THR A 38 -8.55 -5.27 0.11
N VAL A 39 -8.96 -5.57 -1.13
CA VAL A 39 -10.24 -6.27 -1.42
C VAL A 39 -10.05 -7.78 -1.28
N THR A 40 -8.93 -8.31 -1.77
CA THR A 40 -8.62 -9.74 -1.70
C THR A 40 -7.72 -10.10 -0.51
N GLY A 41 -6.99 -9.14 0.04
CA GLY A 41 -5.98 -9.36 1.09
C GLY A 41 -4.67 -9.98 0.58
N THR A 42 -4.46 -10.04 -0.74
CA THR A 42 -3.34 -10.75 -1.36
C THR A 42 -2.69 -9.95 -2.48
N ARG A 43 -1.50 -10.41 -2.90
CA ARG A 43 -0.90 -9.97 -4.17
C ARG A 43 -1.90 -10.15 -5.32
N SER A 44 -1.96 -9.17 -6.18
CA SER A 44 -2.91 -9.07 -7.29
C SER A 44 -2.21 -8.60 -8.55
N ASP A 45 -2.69 -9.07 -9.69
CA ASP A 45 -2.29 -8.54 -10.99
C ASP A 45 -3.07 -7.25 -11.30
N GLN A 46 -2.47 -6.32 -12.05
CA GLN A 46 -3.11 -5.04 -12.34
C GLN A 46 -4.38 -5.22 -13.22
N SER A 47 -4.46 -6.29 -14.00
CA SER A 47 -5.64 -6.61 -14.82
C SER A 47 -6.93 -6.81 -14.00
N ILE A 48 -6.85 -6.98 -12.67
CA ILE A 48 -8.07 -7.07 -11.86
C ILE A 48 -8.76 -5.72 -11.67
N LEU A 49 -8.10 -4.59 -11.94
CA LEU A 49 -8.57 -3.22 -11.64
C LEU A 49 -9.64 -2.73 -12.63
N ASN A 50 -10.76 -3.45 -12.71
CA ASN A 50 -11.92 -3.13 -13.55
C ASN A 50 -13.12 -2.64 -12.72
N GLY A 51 -14.23 -2.29 -13.39
CA GLY A 51 -15.46 -1.83 -12.72
C GLY A 51 -15.98 -2.78 -11.63
N GLU A 52 -15.90 -4.10 -11.83
CA GLU A 52 -16.32 -5.09 -10.83
C GLU A 52 -15.42 -5.09 -9.59
N TYR A 53 -14.12 -4.89 -9.76
CA TYR A 53 -13.20 -4.73 -8.64
C TYR A 53 -13.50 -3.46 -7.85
N TRP A 54 -13.72 -2.33 -8.52
CA TRP A 54 -14.05 -1.08 -7.85
C TRP A 54 -15.40 -1.17 -7.12
N TRP A 55 -16.39 -1.84 -7.69
CA TRP A 55 -17.63 -2.17 -6.99
C TRP A 55 -17.36 -2.98 -5.71
N LYS A 56 -16.53 -4.02 -5.79
CA LYS A 56 -16.16 -4.81 -4.60
C LYS A 56 -15.38 -3.96 -3.59
N ASN A 57 -14.50 -3.07 -4.03
CA ASN A 57 -13.69 -2.22 -3.16
C ASN A 57 -14.56 -1.28 -2.32
N VAL A 58 -15.60 -0.68 -2.89
CA VAL A 58 -16.49 0.24 -2.16
C VAL A 58 -17.57 -0.47 -1.34
N ARG A 59 -17.81 -1.77 -1.57
CA ARG A 59 -18.88 -2.54 -0.91
C ARG A 59 -18.40 -3.54 0.13
N ASN A 60 -17.21 -4.10 -0.05
CA ASN A 60 -16.67 -5.11 0.85
C ASN A 60 -15.78 -4.48 1.91
N PRO A 61 -15.55 -5.16 3.05
CA PRO A 61 -14.59 -4.71 4.05
C PRO A 61 -13.18 -4.53 3.47
N VAL A 62 -12.46 -3.53 3.96
CA VAL A 62 -11.04 -3.31 3.65
C VAL A 62 -10.19 -4.28 4.47
N LEU A 63 -9.60 -5.27 3.81
CA LEU A 63 -8.73 -6.30 4.38
C LEU A 63 -7.28 -5.81 4.52
N PHE A 64 -7.07 -4.69 5.21
CA PHE A 64 -5.75 -4.07 5.34
C PHE A 64 -4.73 -4.98 6.03
N ASP A 65 -5.10 -5.59 7.17
CA ASP A 65 -4.21 -6.50 7.89
C ASP A 65 -3.81 -7.70 7.02
N ALA A 66 -4.77 -8.35 6.34
CA ALA A 66 -4.46 -9.49 5.46
C ALA A 66 -3.48 -9.13 4.33
N ALA A 67 -3.65 -7.95 3.71
CA ALA A 67 -2.71 -7.45 2.71
C ALA A 67 -1.31 -7.21 3.32
N MET A 68 -1.24 -6.63 4.53
CA MET A 68 0.02 -6.46 5.27
C MET A 68 0.68 -7.79 5.62
N GLN A 69 -0.08 -8.79 6.07
CA GLN A 69 0.45 -10.14 6.34
C GLN A 69 1.06 -10.76 5.06
N SER A 70 0.39 -10.59 3.91
CA SER A 70 0.91 -11.03 2.61
C SER A 70 2.21 -10.32 2.21
N ILE A 71 2.29 -9.00 2.39
CA ILE A 71 3.50 -8.22 2.12
C ILE A 71 4.65 -8.70 3.01
N LEU A 72 4.41 -8.84 4.32
CA LEU A 72 5.44 -9.23 5.28
C LEU A 72 5.94 -10.67 5.05
N ALA A 73 5.04 -11.59 4.65
CA ALA A 73 5.41 -12.95 4.27
C ALA A 73 6.34 -12.99 3.05
N GLU A 74 6.15 -12.09 2.08
CA GLU A 74 7.04 -11.99 0.92
C GLU A 74 8.38 -11.32 1.30
N GLN A 75 8.34 -10.18 2.02
CA GLN A 75 9.53 -9.40 2.41
C GLN A 75 10.48 -10.13 3.37
N THR A 76 9.96 -11.01 4.25
CA THR A 76 10.80 -11.81 5.16
C THR A 76 11.82 -12.68 4.42
N ARG A 77 11.58 -12.99 3.13
CA ARG A 77 12.52 -13.75 2.29
C ARG A 77 13.74 -12.94 1.84
N SER A 78 13.69 -11.61 1.92
CA SER A 78 14.70 -10.70 1.37
C SER A 78 15.70 -10.16 2.39
N ASN A 79 15.67 -10.62 3.65
CA ASN A 79 16.62 -10.27 4.73
C ASN A 79 16.80 -8.76 5.02
N GLY A 80 15.83 -7.91 4.67
CA GLY A 80 15.87 -6.47 4.91
C GLY A 80 14.84 -6.01 5.94
N ILE A 81 15.09 -4.85 6.57
CA ILE A 81 14.10 -4.14 7.37
C ILE A 81 13.11 -3.48 6.39
N PRO A 82 11.79 -3.77 6.49
CA PRO A 82 10.82 -3.19 5.58
C PRO A 82 10.64 -1.68 5.82
N VAL A 83 10.49 -0.93 4.74
CA VAL A 83 10.21 0.50 4.76
C VAL A 83 8.82 0.74 4.20
N PHE A 84 7.97 1.44 4.95
CA PHE A 84 6.63 1.84 4.53
C PHE A 84 6.54 3.35 4.40
N ILE A 85 6.01 3.81 3.27
CA ILE A 85 5.78 5.23 2.99
C ILE A 85 4.27 5.44 2.86
N GLU A 86 3.68 6.20 3.78
CA GLU A 86 2.28 6.59 3.70
C GLU A 86 2.12 7.83 2.81
N ILE A 87 1.47 7.65 1.66
CA ILE A 87 1.16 8.75 0.73
C ILE A 87 -0.26 9.26 1.03
N SER A 88 -0.36 10.31 1.83
CA SER A 88 -1.62 10.87 2.31
C SER A 88 -1.42 12.31 2.78
N PRO A 89 -2.48 13.15 2.81
CA PRO A 89 -2.41 14.51 3.37
C PRO A 89 -2.20 14.52 4.91
N HIS A 90 -2.37 13.38 5.58
CA HIS A 90 -2.14 13.21 7.00
C HIS A 90 -2.00 11.72 7.34
N PRO A 91 -1.01 11.32 8.16
CA PRO A 91 -0.76 9.92 8.47
C PRO A 91 -1.89 9.31 9.31
N VAL A 92 -2.67 8.42 8.71
CA VAL A 92 -3.75 7.65 9.37
C VAL A 92 -3.40 6.17 9.52
N LEU A 93 -2.54 5.63 8.63
CA LEU A 93 -2.14 4.22 8.66
C LEU A 93 -0.89 3.97 9.51
N SER A 94 -0.13 5.02 9.79
CA SER A 94 1.12 4.96 10.55
C SER A 94 0.98 4.29 11.93
N ALA A 95 -0.21 4.33 12.54
CA ALA A 95 -0.49 3.63 13.80
C ALA A 95 -0.87 2.14 13.62
N ALA A 96 -1.50 1.78 12.49
CA ALA A 96 -1.94 0.41 12.22
C ALA A 96 -0.78 -0.49 11.72
N ILE A 97 0.16 0.07 10.97
CA ILE A 97 1.30 -0.69 10.40
C ILE A 97 2.13 -1.41 11.50
N PRO A 98 2.53 -0.75 12.62
CA PRO A 98 3.22 -1.43 13.71
C PRO A 98 2.42 -2.58 14.33
N GLU A 99 1.10 -2.44 14.45
CA GLU A 99 0.21 -3.47 15.00
C GLU A 99 0.18 -4.70 14.09
N CYS A 100 0.00 -4.51 12.78
CA CYS A 100 0.08 -5.58 11.78
C CYS A 100 1.43 -6.31 11.84
N PHE A 101 2.52 -5.56 12.02
CA PHE A 101 3.86 -6.12 12.13
C PHE A 101 4.04 -6.97 13.39
N GLN A 102 3.62 -6.46 14.54
CA GLN A 102 3.67 -7.22 15.80
C GLN A 102 2.80 -8.47 15.74
N TYR A 103 1.64 -8.40 15.10
CA TYR A 103 0.78 -9.55 14.88
C TYR A 103 1.47 -10.62 14.01
N PHE A 104 2.12 -10.21 12.92
CA PHE A 104 2.90 -11.09 12.05
C PHE A 104 4.09 -11.74 12.79
N GLN A 105 4.82 -10.97 13.60
CA GLN A 105 5.95 -11.51 14.38
C GLN A 105 5.50 -12.60 15.36
N LYS A 106 4.37 -12.36 16.05
CA LYS A 106 3.77 -13.33 16.96
C LYS A 106 3.33 -14.60 16.23
N SER A 107 2.72 -14.47 15.04
CA SER A 107 2.25 -15.62 14.26
C SER A 107 3.38 -16.49 13.72
N GLN A 108 4.55 -15.89 13.45
CA GLN A 108 5.72 -16.61 12.95
C GLN A 108 6.71 -17.06 14.05
N THR A 109 6.44 -16.80 15.33
CA THR A 109 7.36 -17.08 16.46
C THR A 109 8.75 -16.44 16.25
N LEU A 110 8.80 -15.26 15.64
CA LEU A 110 10.05 -14.56 15.34
C LEU A 110 10.35 -13.56 16.45
N SER A 111 11.38 -13.84 17.26
CA SER A 111 11.77 -12.98 18.39
C SER A 111 12.66 -11.79 18.01
N SER A 112 13.15 -11.73 16.76
CA SER A 112 14.33 -10.92 16.42
C SER A 112 14.17 -10.03 15.18
N ILE A 113 12.98 -9.87 14.59
CA ILE A 113 12.82 -8.95 13.46
C ILE A 113 12.77 -7.52 13.98
N GLN A 114 13.62 -6.66 13.44
CA GLN A 114 13.64 -5.23 13.72
C GLN A 114 12.36 -4.55 13.18
N LEU A 115 11.82 -3.59 13.94
CA LEU A 115 10.61 -2.85 13.54
C LEU A 115 10.80 -2.15 12.18
N PRO A 116 9.73 -2.05 11.36
CA PRO A 116 9.80 -1.34 10.09
C PRO A 116 10.09 0.15 10.29
N LEU A 117 10.74 0.76 9.28
CA LEU A 117 10.72 2.21 9.16
C LEU A 117 9.37 2.62 8.55
N ILE A 118 8.68 3.55 9.20
CA ILE A 118 7.41 4.10 8.73
C ILE A 118 7.57 5.60 8.61
N ILE A 119 7.31 6.13 7.43
CA ILE A 119 7.33 7.56 7.17
C ILE A 119 6.06 7.99 6.44
N HIS A 120 5.77 9.28 6.45
CA HIS A 120 4.59 9.85 5.80
C HIS A 120 4.99 11.01 4.89
N SER A 121 4.26 11.18 3.81
CA SER A 121 4.50 12.26 2.84
C SER A 121 4.14 13.64 3.40
N LEU A 122 2.98 13.77 4.05
CA LEU A 122 2.44 15.05 4.54
C LEU A 122 1.81 14.89 5.92
N ARG A 123 1.59 16.02 6.61
CA ARG A 123 0.86 16.07 7.88
C ARG A 123 0.02 17.34 7.97
N ARG A 124 -1.25 17.17 8.33
CA ARG A 124 -2.20 18.29 8.50
C ARG A 124 -1.62 19.41 9.39
N LYS A 125 -1.76 20.65 8.91
CA LYS A 125 -1.29 21.89 9.57
C LYS A 125 0.23 22.02 9.69
N GLU A 126 1.00 21.19 8.98
CA GLU A 126 2.44 21.34 8.84
C GLU A 126 2.81 21.88 7.45
N ASN A 127 4.02 22.41 7.30
CA ASN A 127 4.51 22.89 6.02
C ASN A 127 4.87 21.72 5.10
N GLU A 128 4.20 21.60 3.96
CA GLU A 128 4.31 20.45 3.05
C GLU A 128 5.75 20.22 2.57
N GLN A 129 6.46 21.28 2.16
CA GLN A 129 7.85 21.18 1.69
C GLN A 129 8.77 20.68 2.80
N GLN A 130 8.63 21.21 4.02
CA GLN A 130 9.42 20.77 5.17
C GLN A 130 9.11 19.31 5.55
N THR A 131 7.84 18.89 5.52
CA THR A 131 7.46 17.51 5.82
C THR A 131 8.04 16.55 4.79
N ILE A 132 7.93 16.85 3.50
CA ILE A 132 8.51 16.03 2.43
C ILE A 132 10.04 15.95 2.58
N LEU A 133 10.72 17.09 2.76
CA LEU A 133 12.18 17.12 2.93
C LEU A 133 12.61 16.33 4.17
N SER A 134 11.87 16.43 5.29
CA SER A 134 12.15 15.65 6.50
C SER A 134 12.01 14.15 6.24
N SER A 135 10.96 13.71 5.56
CA SER A 135 10.75 12.31 5.19
C SER A 135 11.83 11.79 4.24
N LEU A 136 12.26 12.61 3.28
CA LEU A 136 13.40 12.29 2.40
C LEU A 136 14.72 12.19 3.19
N CYS A 137 14.96 13.08 4.15
CA CYS A 137 16.13 12.98 5.03
C CYS A 137 16.11 11.68 5.85
N GLN A 138 14.95 11.27 6.39
CA GLN A 138 14.82 10.00 7.10
C GLN A 138 15.13 8.81 6.21
N LEU A 139 14.60 8.78 4.96
CA LEU A 139 14.93 7.75 3.98
C LEU A 139 16.42 7.72 3.65
N PHE A 140 17.00 8.89 3.38
CA PHE A 140 18.41 9.01 3.03
C PHE A 140 19.32 8.52 4.16
N SER A 141 19.05 8.92 5.40
CA SER A 141 19.80 8.47 6.58
C SER A 141 19.66 6.96 6.80
N PHE A 142 18.47 6.41 6.62
CA PHE A 142 18.23 4.98 6.77
C PHE A 142 19.01 4.15 5.75
N PHE A 143 18.84 4.43 4.45
CA PHE A 143 19.53 3.70 3.39
C PHE A 143 21.03 4.00 3.31
N GLY A 144 21.43 5.22 3.65
CA GLY A 144 22.85 5.60 3.77
C GLY A 144 23.54 4.85 4.91
N SER A 145 22.84 4.58 6.01
CA SER A 145 23.35 3.75 7.10
C SER A 145 23.44 2.27 6.72
N ILE A 146 22.58 1.76 5.83
CA ILE A 146 22.60 0.35 5.38
C ILE A 146 23.79 0.09 4.43
N LYS A 147 24.20 1.07 3.61
CA LYS A 147 25.33 0.91 2.66
C LYS A 147 26.72 0.94 3.31
N ASN A 148 26.82 1.36 4.57
CA ASN A 148 28.10 1.51 5.28
C ASN A 148 28.39 0.39 6.30
N ASN A 149 27.58 -0.68 6.31
CA ASN A 149 27.79 -1.92 7.07
C ASN A 149 27.92 -3.10 6.11
#